data_AF-A0AAN4WUP4-F1
#
_entry.id   AF-A0AAN4WUP4-F1
#
_cell.length_a   1.000
_cell.length_b   1.000
_cell.length_c   1.000
_cell.angle_alpha   90.00
_cell.angle_beta   90.00
_cell.angle_gamma   90.00
#
_symmetry.space_group_name_H-M   'P 1'
#
loop_
_entity.id
_entity.type
_entity.pdbx_description
1 polymer ?
#
loop_
_entity_poly.entity_id
_entity_poly.type
_entity_poly.pdbx_seq_one_letter_code
_entity_poly.pdbx_strand_id
1 'polypeptide(L)'
;MNSQESSSVLQRQLLLQLGDRLRRLRKARKLSAVEMARRVGISRTTLSAVEAGDPAPSIGTYLRVMSELGIGADLALLAGDVIHPAPADSAAARSLRSAPQVQVTVSTDNTRHNAQDLQSLVLHEEAVKYVRSHPLLLREAKQTLDTWLGSGNQRSAGLWLEWKDILEQGKWSKALGRTRHAQELRQASPLTPVLPTAERMRILAEISKLKKGIVLGKGAPS
;
A
#
# COMPACT_ATOMS: atom_id res chain seq x y z
N MET A 1 20.66 -14.52 -9.72
CA MET A 1 19.88 -14.29 -8.47
C MET A 1 19.03 -13.05 -8.68
N ASN A 2 17.70 -13.21 -8.59
CA ASN A 2 16.69 -12.25 -9.04
C ASN A 2 16.67 -10.96 -8.22
N SER A 3 17.23 -9.87 -8.76
CA SER A 3 17.19 -8.53 -8.15
C SER A 3 15.80 -7.86 -8.20
N GLN A 4 14.74 -8.57 -8.60
CA GLN A 4 13.36 -8.10 -8.58
C GLN A 4 12.59 -8.51 -7.31
N GLU A 5 13.18 -9.32 -6.44
CA GLU A 5 12.48 -9.90 -5.30
C GLU A 5 12.33 -8.88 -4.16
N SER A 6 11.10 -8.36 -4.02
CA SER A 6 10.59 -7.57 -2.89
C SER A 6 10.80 -6.05 -2.93
N SER A 7 10.44 -5.38 -4.04
CA SER A 7 10.18 -3.93 -3.97
C SER A 7 8.96 -3.67 -3.10
N SER A 8 9.19 -3.06 -1.93
CA SER A 8 8.14 -2.63 -0.99
C SER A 8 7.13 -1.68 -1.65
N VAL A 9 7.61 -0.80 -2.55
CA VAL A 9 6.77 0.12 -3.34
C VAL A 9 5.85 -0.64 -4.28
N LEU A 10 6.36 -1.66 -4.98
CA LEU A 10 5.55 -2.49 -5.88
C LEU A 10 4.45 -3.24 -5.11
N GLN A 11 4.81 -3.89 -4.00
CA GLN A 11 3.85 -4.59 -3.14
C GLN A 11 2.75 -3.63 -2.66
N ARG A 12 3.14 -2.42 -2.25
CA ARG A 12 2.18 -1.39 -1.83
C ARG A 12 1.25 -0.98 -2.97
N GLN A 13 1.79 -0.76 -4.17
CA GLN A 13 1.01 -0.41 -5.35
C GLN A 13 0.01 -1.51 -5.71
N LEU A 14 0.40 -2.78 -5.63
CA LEU A 14 -0.49 -3.90 -5.89
C LEU A 14 -1.64 -3.96 -4.88
N LEU A 15 -1.36 -3.73 -3.59
CA LEU A 15 -2.41 -3.65 -2.57
C LEU A 15 -3.38 -2.49 -2.82
N LEU A 16 -2.89 -1.32 -3.24
CA LEU A 16 -3.73 -0.18 -3.61
C LEU A 16 -4.65 -0.53 -4.78
N GLN A 17 -4.11 -1.14 -5.84
CA GLN A 17 -4.87 -1.56 -7.00
C GLN A 17 -5.91 -2.63 -6.66
N LEU A 18 -5.56 -3.57 -5.78
CA LEU A 18 -6.49 -4.57 -5.27
C LEU A 18 -7.63 -3.90 -4.50
N GLY A 19 -7.33 -3.05 -3.52
CA GLY A 19 -8.33 -2.31 -2.75
C GLY A 19 -9.28 -1.51 -3.63
N ASP A 20 -8.75 -0.81 -4.65
CA ASP A 20 -9.55 -0.08 -5.63
C ASP A 20 -10.45 -1.00 -6.45
N ARG A 21 -9.95 -2.18 -6.88
CA ARG A 21 -10.76 -3.19 -7.58
C ARG A 21 -11.89 -3.71 -6.68
N LEU A 22 -11.61 -4.03 -5.42
CA LEU A 22 -12.63 -4.50 -4.46
C LEU A 22 -13.71 -3.44 -4.25
N ARG A 23 -13.31 -2.18 -4.06
CA ARG A 23 -14.24 -1.06 -3.91
C ARG A 23 -15.13 -0.86 -5.14
N ARG A 24 -14.55 -0.95 -6.35
CA ARG A 24 -15.30 -0.87 -7.60
C ARG A 24 -16.31 -2.00 -7.73
N LEU A 25 -15.90 -3.24 -7.45
CA LEU A 25 -16.79 -4.41 -7.50
C LEU A 25 -17.94 -4.29 -6.50
N ARG A 26 -17.67 -3.86 -5.26
CA ARG A 26 -18.72 -3.60 -4.26
C ARG A 26 -19.73 -2.57 -4.77
N LYS A 27 -19.25 -1.44 -5.29
CA LYS A 27 -20.10 -0.37 -5.83
C LYS A 27 -20.90 -0.84 -7.05
N ALA A 28 -20.31 -1.63 -7.95
CA ALA A 28 -21.00 -2.21 -9.10
C ALA A 28 -22.17 -3.12 -8.68
N ARG A 29 -22.02 -3.81 -7.54
CA ARG A 29 -23.09 -4.60 -6.90
C ARG A 29 -24.07 -3.77 -6.06
N LYS A 30 -23.96 -2.43 -6.08
CA LYS A 30 -24.79 -1.49 -5.31
C LYS A 30 -24.78 -1.72 -3.79
N LEU A 31 -23.73 -2.35 -3.26
CA LEU A 31 -23.60 -2.61 -1.82
C LEU A 31 -23.00 -1.40 -1.11
N SER A 32 -23.63 -0.96 -0.02
CA SER A 32 -23.03 0.05 0.85
C SER A 32 -21.84 -0.51 1.63
N ALA A 33 -20.95 0.36 2.12
CA ALA A 33 -19.82 -0.09 2.95
C ALA A 33 -20.30 -0.74 4.27
N VAL A 34 -21.39 -0.23 4.84
CA VAL A 34 -21.99 -0.79 6.06
C VAL A 34 -22.56 -2.17 5.78
N GLU A 35 -23.30 -2.31 4.69
CA GLU A 35 -23.92 -3.58 4.31
C GLU A 35 -22.88 -4.65 4.01
N MET A 36 -21.86 -4.32 3.21
CA MET A 36 -20.76 -5.23 2.90
C MET A 36 -20.03 -5.67 4.17
N ALA A 37 -19.68 -4.72 5.05
CA ALA A 37 -18.99 -5.03 6.30
C ALA A 37 -19.81 -6.00 7.17
N ARG A 38 -21.14 -5.80 7.23
CA ARG A 38 -22.06 -6.71 7.93
C ARG A 38 -22.08 -8.11 7.31
N ARG A 39 -22.14 -8.24 5.98
CA ARG A 39 -22.16 -9.53 5.29
C ARG A 39 -20.87 -10.34 5.48
N VAL A 40 -19.73 -9.65 5.44
CA VAL A 40 -18.40 -10.24 5.63
C VAL A 40 -18.09 -10.54 7.10
N GLY A 41 -18.82 -9.93 8.05
CA GLY A 41 -18.59 -10.08 9.48
C GLY A 41 -17.37 -9.29 9.97
N ILE A 42 -17.17 -8.08 9.44
CA ILE A 42 -16.08 -7.16 9.84
C ILE A 42 -16.64 -5.77 10.17
N SER A 43 -15.83 -4.94 10.81
CA SER A 43 -16.22 -3.54 11.05
C SER A 43 -16.16 -2.71 9.76
N ARG A 44 -16.92 -1.60 9.73
CA ARG A 44 -16.86 -0.62 8.63
C ARG A 44 -15.45 -0.05 8.44
N THR A 45 -14.71 0.14 9.53
CA THR A 45 -13.34 0.64 9.49
C THR A 45 -12.39 -0.38 8.88
N THR A 46 -12.53 -1.67 9.21
CA THR A 46 -11.74 -2.75 8.58
C THR A 46 -12.04 -2.88 7.10
N LEU A 47 -13.31 -2.79 6.67
CA LEU A 47 -13.63 -2.77 5.24
C LEU A 47 -13.00 -1.56 4.53
N SER A 48 -13.07 -0.39 5.16
CA SER A 48 -12.44 0.82 4.61
C SER A 48 -10.92 0.67 4.46
N ALA A 49 -10.25 -0.01 5.39
CA ALA A 49 -8.82 -0.29 5.31
C ALA A 49 -8.50 -1.25 4.16
N VAL A 50 -9.29 -2.33 3.99
CA VAL A 50 -9.17 -3.27 2.87
C VAL A 50 -9.36 -2.56 1.52
N GLU A 51 -10.40 -1.73 1.38
CA GLU A 51 -10.65 -0.96 0.17
C GLU A 51 -9.63 0.14 -0.09
N ALA A 52 -8.94 0.61 0.95
CA ALA A 52 -7.81 1.52 0.82
C ALA A 52 -6.51 0.79 0.49
N GLY A 53 -6.50 -0.55 0.43
CA GLY A 53 -5.30 -1.35 0.21
C GLY A 53 -4.33 -1.33 1.39
N ASP A 54 -4.81 -1.12 2.62
CA ASP A 54 -3.98 -1.11 3.82
C ASP A 54 -3.29 -2.49 4.01
N PRO A 55 -1.99 -2.56 4.33
CA PRO A 55 -1.31 -3.84 4.60
C PRO A 55 -1.65 -4.47 5.96
N ALA A 56 -2.29 -3.73 6.89
CA ALA A 56 -2.58 -4.21 8.24
C ALA A 56 -3.72 -5.26 8.33
N PRO A 57 -4.83 -5.17 7.57
CA PRO A 57 -5.80 -6.26 7.50
C PRO A 57 -5.16 -7.57 7.05
N SER A 58 -5.46 -8.66 7.76
CA SER A 58 -4.94 -9.99 7.45
C SER A 58 -5.33 -10.43 6.04
N ILE A 59 -4.54 -11.34 5.43
CA ILE A 59 -4.90 -11.97 4.16
C ILE A 59 -6.27 -12.66 4.22
N GLY A 60 -6.62 -13.26 5.37
CA GLY A 60 -7.94 -13.84 5.61
C GLY A 60 -9.07 -12.82 5.53
N THR A 61 -8.83 -11.57 5.96
CA THR A 61 -9.79 -10.47 5.85
C THR A 61 -10.02 -10.08 4.39
N TYR A 62 -8.94 -9.91 3.61
CA TYR A 62 -9.03 -9.67 2.17
C TYR A 62 -9.81 -10.79 1.48
N LEU A 63 -9.53 -12.04 1.83
CA LEU A 63 -10.19 -13.22 1.29
C LEU A 63 -11.70 -13.23 1.55
N ARG A 64 -12.15 -12.94 2.78
CA ARG A 64 -13.59 -12.88 3.07
C ARG A 64 -14.29 -11.82 2.22
N VAL A 65 -13.67 -10.66 2.01
CA VAL A 65 -14.20 -9.60 1.13
C VAL A 65 -14.25 -10.07 -0.33
N MET A 66 -13.18 -10.73 -0.82
CA MET A 66 -13.11 -11.29 -2.17
C MET A 66 -14.17 -12.36 -2.42
N SER A 67 -14.41 -13.24 -1.45
CA SER A 67 -15.43 -14.29 -1.54
C SER A 67 -16.84 -13.70 -1.63
N GLU A 68 -17.19 -12.73 -0.78
CA GLU A 68 -18.48 -12.03 -0.86
C GLU A 68 -18.64 -11.27 -2.20
N LEU A 69 -17.53 -10.77 -2.78
CA LEU A 69 -17.50 -10.17 -4.11
C LEU A 69 -17.41 -11.18 -5.27
N GLY A 70 -17.48 -12.49 -5.00
CA GLY A 70 -17.47 -13.54 -6.02
C GLY A 70 -16.17 -13.65 -6.82
N ILE A 71 -15.06 -13.10 -6.33
CA ILE A 71 -13.72 -13.20 -6.94
C ILE A 71 -12.75 -14.00 -6.07
N GLY A 72 -13.24 -14.68 -5.03
CA GLY A 72 -12.40 -15.57 -4.21
C GLY A 72 -11.80 -16.72 -5.01
N ALA A 73 -12.48 -17.17 -6.07
CA ALA A 73 -11.99 -18.20 -6.99
C ALA A 73 -10.74 -17.76 -7.76
N ASP A 74 -10.54 -16.45 -7.99
CA ASP A 74 -9.31 -15.94 -8.61
C ASP A 74 -8.07 -16.30 -7.76
N LEU A 75 -8.19 -16.33 -6.43
CA LEU A 75 -7.08 -16.77 -5.57
C LEU A 75 -6.89 -18.29 -5.61
N ALA A 76 -7.96 -19.06 -5.74
CA ALA A 76 -7.85 -20.51 -5.92
C ALA A 76 -7.12 -20.86 -7.22
N LEU A 77 -7.35 -20.08 -8.29
CA LEU A 77 -6.59 -20.18 -9.54
C LEU A 77 -5.11 -19.80 -9.35
N LEU A 78 -4.83 -18.78 -8.54
CA LEU A 78 -3.46 -18.39 -8.16
C LEU A 78 -2.73 -19.46 -7.32
N ALA A 79 -3.45 -20.20 -6.49
CA ALA A 79 -2.92 -21.27 -5.65
C ALA A 79 -2.83 -22.63 -6.35
N GLY A 80 -3.36 -22.75 -7.58
CA GLY A 80 -3.27 -23.97 -8.38
C GLY A 80 -1.97 -24.08 -9.17
N ASP A 81 -1.55 -25.31 -9.49
CA ASP A 81 -0.34 -25.61 -10.25
C ASP A 81 -0.33 -25.07 -11.70
N VAL A 82 -1.42 -24.44 -12.15
CA VAL A 82 -1.57 -23.90 -13.51
C VAL A 82 -0.68 -22.67 -13.72
N ILE A 83 -0.37 -21.92 -12.67
CA ILE A 83 0.43 -20.68 -12.74
C ILE A 83 1.91 -20.94 -12.46
N HIS A 84 2.23 -22.04 -11.78
CA HIS A 84 3.60 -22.45 -11.57
C HIS A 84 4.10 -23.28 -12.77
N PRO A 85 5.32 -23.03 -13.28
CA PRO A 85 5.90 -23.91 -14.28
C PRO A 85 5.99 -25.32 -13.67
N ALA A 86 5.58 -26.31 -14.45
CA ALA A 86 5.52 -27.69 -13.98
C ALA A 86 6.89 -28.13 -13.44
N PRO A 87 6.94 -28.96 -12.37
CA PRO A 87 8.19 -29.49 -11.84
C PRO A 87 9.02 -30.14 -12.94
N ALA A 88 10.35 -30.05 -12.86
CA ALA A 88 11.28 -30.49 -13.91
C ALA A 88 11.05 -31.96 -14.36
N ASP A 89 10.53 -32.80 -13.47
CA ASP A 89 10.31 -34.24 -13.72
C ASP A 89 8.88 -34.57 -14.20
N SER A 90 8.01 -33.56 -14.33
CA SER A 90 6.61 -33.77 -14.74
C SER A 90 6.48 -34.11 -16.24
N ALA A 91 5.41 -34.81 -16.60
CA ALA A 91 5.06 -35.02 -18.01
C ALA A 91 4.80 -33.69 -18.76
N ALA A 92 4.39 -32.64 -18.05
CA ALA A 92 4.20 -31.30 -18.58
C ALA A 92 5.52 -30.58 -18.89
N ALA A 93 6.59 -30.81 -18.12
CA ALA A 93 7.93 -30.26 -18.40
C ALA A 93 8.58 -30.88 -19.67
N ARG A 94 8.13 -32.07 -20.07
CA ARG A 94 8.57 -32.78 -21.29
C ARG A 94 7.77 -32.39 -22.54
N SER A 95 6.80 -31.49 -22.41
CA SER A 95 6.00 -30.99 -23.54
C SER A 95 6.76 -29.90 -24.30
N LEU A 96 6.85 -30.04 -25.63
CA LEU A 96 7.44 -29.06 -26.56
C LEU A 96 6.55 -27.82 -26.79
N ARG A 97 5.33 -27.78 -26.23
CA ARG A 97 4.50 -26.57 -26.27
C ARG A 97 4.99 -25.61 -25.19
N SER A 98 5.60 -24.51 -25.60
CA SER A 98 5.88 -23.38 -24.71
C SER A 98 4.61 -23.01 -23.95
N ALA A 99 4.66 -23.09 -22.61
CA ALA A 99 3.53 -22.70 -21.78
C ALA A 99 3.18 -21.23 -22.07
N PRO A 100 1.88 -20.85 -22.11
CA PRO A 100 1.47 -19.47 -22.34
C PRO A 100 2.05 -18.58 -21.24
N GLN A 101 2.95 -17.67 -21.62
CA GLN A 101 3.55 -16.72 -20.69
C GLN A 101 2.64 -15.49 -20.58
N VAL A 102 2.06 -15.28 -19.41
CA VAL A 102 1.30 -14.05 -19.11
C VAL A 102 2.28 -13.02 -18.54
N GLN A 103 2.48 -11.92 -19.27
CA GLN A 103 3.23 -10.76 -18.78
C GLN A 103 2.24 -9.70 -18.27
N VAL A 104 2.45 -9.21 -17.05
CA VAL A 104 1.65 -8.15 -16.45
C VAL A 104 2.52 -6.93 -16.21
N THR A 105 2.21 -5.81 -16.86
CA THR A 105 2.88 -4.53 -16.61
C THR A 105 2.15 -3.79 -15.48
N VAL A 106 2.86 -3.54 -14.39
CA VAL A 106 2.37 -2.71 -13.28
C VAL A 106 2.97 -1.32 -13.40
N SER A 107 2.10 -0.31 -13.44
CA SER A 107 2.48 1.10 -13.38
C SER A 107 1.54 1.85 -12.44
N THR A 108 1.98 3.03 -12.00
CA THR A 108 1.06 4.03 -11.46
C THR A 108 0.35 4.70 -12.63
N ASP A 109 -0.98 4.78 -12.63
CA ASP A 109 -1.72 5.53 -13.66
C ASP A 109 -1.09 6.92 -13.87
N ASN A 110 -0.86 7.27 -15.14
CA ASN A 110 0.07 8.33 -15.57
C ASN A 110 -0.36 9.77 -15.18
N THR A 111 -1.45 9.93 -14.43
CA THR A 111 -1.79 11.22 -13.81
C THR A 111 -0.75 11.53 -12.74
N ARG A 112 0.03 12.61 -12.92
CA ARG A 112 1.09 13.07 -11.99
C ARG A 112 0.64 13.06 -10.51
N HIS A 113 -0.64 13.34 -10.25
CA HIS A 113 -1.21 13.38 -8.90
C HIS A 113 -1.21 12.02 -8.18
N ASN A 114 -1.50 10.90 -8.86
CA ASN A 114 -1.53 9.57 -8.23
C ASN A 114 -0.13 9.09 -7.85
N ALA A 115 0.86 9.36 -8.71
CA ALA A 115 2.23 8.94 -8.44
C ALA A 115 2.89 9.80 -7.35
N GLN A 116 2.56 11.10 -7.28
CA GLN A 116 3.00 11.97 -6.19
C GLN A 116 2.36 11.56 -4.85
N ASP A 117 1.08 11.17 -4.87
CA ASP A 117 0.41 10.69 -3.67
C ASP A 117 1.00 9.35 -3.18
N LEU A 118 1.25 8.39 -4.09
CA LEU A 118 1.95 7.15 -3.76
C LEU A 118 3.32 7.42 -3.13
N GLN A 119 4.09 8.35 -3.72
CA GLN A 119 5.39 8.74 -3.17
C GLN A 119 5.26 9.30 -1.75
N SER A 120 4.33 10.23 -1.54
CA SER A 120 4.05 10.79 -0.22
C SER A 120 3.67 9.68 0.76
N LEU A 121 2.76 8.78 0.38
CA LEU A 121 2.27 7.69 1.21
C LEU A 121 3.39 6.74 1.61
N VAL A 122 4.16 6.20 0.66
CA VAL A 122 5.21 5.22 0.95
C VAL A 122 6.32 5.83 1.81
N LEU A 123 6.75 7.07 1.52
CA LEU A 123 7.75 7.74 2.35
C LEU A 123 7.27 7.90 3.81
N HIS A 124 5.98 8.18 4.01
CA HIS A 124 5.41 8.30 5.35
C HIS A 124 5.22 6.95 6.04
N GLU A 125 4.82 5.90 5.31
CA GLU A 125 4.76 4.55 5.86
C GLU A 125 6.14 4.10 6.37
N GLU A 126 7.19 4.35 5.59
CA GLU A 126 8.58 4.03 5.99
C GLU A 126 9.07 4.93 7.13
N ALA A 127 8.76 6.23 7.11
CA ALA A 127 9.07 7.11 8.23
C ALA A 127 8.39 6.64 9.54
N VAL A 128 7.12 6.23 9.48
CA VAL A 128 6.40 5.68 10.64
C VAL A 128 7.04 4.39 11.13
N LYS A 129 7.40 3.46 10.24
CA LYS A 129 8.13 2.23 10.62
C LYS A 129 9.44 2.57 11.32
N TYR A 130 10.19 3.54 10.80
CA TYR A 130 11.47 3.96 11.36
C TYR A 130 11.31 4.62 12.74
N VAL A 131 10.33 5.50 12.91
CA VAL A 131 10.00 6.12 14.21
C VAL A 131 9.60 5.07 15.25
N ARG A 132 8.82 4.06 14.84
CA ARG A 132 8.37 2.98 15.73
C ARG A 132 9.53 2.12 16.24
N SER A 133 10.59 1.94 15.45
CA SER A 133 11.79 1.21 15.88
C SER A 133 12.82 2.09 16.60
N HIS A 134 12.71 3.42 16.54
CA HIS A 134 13.67 4.36 17.13
C HIS A 134 12.96 5.39 18.05
N PRO A 135 12.77 5.08 19.34
CA PRO A 135 12.04 5.95 20.28
C PRO A 135 12.59 7.38 20.42
N LEU A 136 13.89 7.60 20.15
CA LEU A 136 14.49 8.93 20.15
C LEU A 136 13.92 9.83 19.06
N LEU A 137 13.73 9.29 17.85
CA LEU A 137 13.17 10.04 16.72
C LEU A 137 11.70 10.41 16.95
N LEU A 138 10.95 9.58 17.70
CA LEU A 138 9.61 9.94 18.15
C LEU A 138 9.63 11.15 19.08
N ARG A 139 10.61 11.25 19.97
CA ARG A 139 10.77 12.40 20.88
C ARG A 139 11.15 13.66 20.10
N GLU A 140 12.09 13.57 19.16
CA GLU A 140 12.48 14.68 18.29
C GLU A 140 11.31 15.20 17.45
N ALA A 141 10.50 14.30 16.88
CA ALA A 141 9.30 14.68 16.14
C ALA A 141 8.28 15.42 17.02
N LYS A 142 8.11 14.99 18.29
CA LYS A 142 7.24 15.69 19.26
C LYS A 142 7.78 17.08 19.61
N GLN A 143 9.08 17.21 19.88
CA GLN A 143 9.72 18.51 20.16
C GLN A 143 9.59 19.49 18.98
N THR A 144 9.73 18.97 17.75
CA THR A 144 9.53 19.74 16.53
C THR A 144 8.11 20.31 16.46
N LEU A 145 7.09 19.50 16.77
CA LEU A 145 5.70 19.95 16.81
C LEU A 145 5.47 21.01 17.90
N ASP A 146 5.99 20.82 19.10
CA ASP A 146 5.83 21.80 20.19
C ASP A 146 6.46 23.15 19.82
N THR A 147 7.61 23.12 19.13
CA THR A 147 8.26 24.34 18.59
C THR A 147 7.39 25.03 17.53
N TRP A 148 6.82 24.26 16.59
CA TRP A 148 5.93 24.83 15.56
C TRP A 148 4.65 25.41 16.16
N LEU A 149 4.04 24.75 17.14
CA LEU A 149 2.87 25.24 17.85
C LEU A 149 3.17 26.53 18.64
N GLY A 150 4.37 26.66 19.20
CA GLY A 150 4.83 27.88 19.87
C GLY A 150 5.11 29.06 18.92
N SER A 151 5.36 28.80 17.63
CA SER A 151 5.75 29.84 16.66
C SER A 151 4.59 30.73 16.14
N GLY A 152 3.34 30.45 16.53
CA GLY A 152 2.18 31.32 16.27
C GLY A 152 1.53 31.20 14.87
N ASN A 153 1.96 30.26 14.02
CA ASN A 153 1.30 30.04 12.72
C ASN A 153 -0.05 29.31 12.87
N GLN A 154 -1.14 30.07 12.80
CA GLN A 154 -2.50 29.57 13.00
C GLN A 154 -3.03 28.69 11.87
N ARG A 155 -2.53 28.84 10.62
CA ARG A 155 -3.11 28.16 9.45
C ARG A 155 -2.99 26.64 9.50
N SER A 156 -1.91 26.12 10.08
CA SER A 156 -1.65 24.67 10.17
C SER A 156 -1.77 24.13 11.60
N ALA A 157 -2.15 24.96 12.57
CA ALA A 157 -2.20 24.60 13.98
C ALA A 157 -3.12 23.39 14.25
N GLY A 158 -4.26 23.30 13.56
CA GLY A 158 -5.17 22.16 13.67
C GLY A 158 -4.52 20.83 13.27
N LEU A 159 -3.77 20.81 12.16
CA LEU A 159 -3.06 19.62 11.69
C LEU A 159 -1.92 19.23 12.63
N TRP A 160 -1.23 20.21 13.23
CA TRP A 160 -0.15 19.95 14.19
C TRP A 160 -0.67 19.38 15.52
N LEU A 161 -1.79 19.89 16.02
CA LEU A 161 -2.47 19.32 17.19
C LEU A 161 -2.93 17.88 16.93
N GLU A 162 -3.44 17.61 15.73
CA GLU A 162 -3.79 16.24 15.36
C GLU A 162 -2.56 15.34 15.22
N TRP A 163 -1.45 15.85 14.68
CA TRP A 163 -0.19 15.11 14.68
C TRP A 163 0.30 14.80 16.10
N LYS A 164 0.11 15.72 17.05
CA LYS A 164 0.42 15.47 18.46
C LYS A 164 -0.41 14.28 19.00
N ASP A 165 -1.72 14.24 18.77
CA ASP A 165 -2.60 13.10 19.09
C ASP A 165 -2.11 11.80 18.42
N ILE A 166 -1.72 11.87 17.15
CA ILE A 166 -1.19 10.71 16.40
C ILE A 166 0.09 10.17 17.04
N LEU A 167 1.06 11.02 17.36
CA LEU A 167 2.34 10.62 17.95
C LEU A 167 2.21 10.15 19.41
N GLU A 168 1.23 10.65 20.14
CA GLU A 168 0.97 10.25 21.53
C GLU A 168 0.23 8.91 21.62
N GLN A 169 -0.78 8.71 20.77
CA GLN A 169 -1.66 7.54 20.85
C GLN A 169 -1.34 6.48 19.79
N GLY A 170 -0.33 6.70 18.95
CA GLY A 170 0.07 5.77 17.90
C GLY A 170 -0.98 5.59 16.79
N LYS A 171 -1.81 6.61 16.54
CA LYS A 171 -2.92 6.57 15.56
C LYS A 171 -2.44 6.81 14.13
N TRP A 172 -1.39 6.12 13.70
CA TRP A 172 -0.71 6.30 12.41
C TRP A 172 -1.64 6.19 11.20
N SER A 173 -2.67 5.35 11.30
CA SER A 173 -3.68 5.14 10.25
C SER A 173 -4.38 6.42 9.80
N LYS A 174 -4.46 7.46 10.65
CA LYS A 174 -5.00 8.78 10.28
C LYS A 174 -4.18 9.46 9.18
N ALA A 175 -2.85 9.41 9.25
CA ALA A 175 -1.95 10.04 8.29
C ALA A 175 -1.62 9.11 7.10
N LEU A 176 -1.75 7.80 7.27
CA LEU A 176 -1.46 6.80 6.24
C LEU A 176 -2.70 6.43 5.39
N GLY A 177 -3.81 7.17 5.57
CA GLY A 177 -5.02 7.01 4.76
C GLY A 177 -4.93 7.63 3.36
N ARG A 178 -5.91 7.31 2.52
CA ARG A 178 -6.07 7.87 1.15
C ARG A 178 -7.11 9.00 1.07
N THR A 179 -7.47 9.59 2.20
CA THR A 179 -8.40 10.72 2.24
C THR A 179 -7.65 12.02 2.01
N ARG A 180 -8.36 13.07 1.55
CA ARG A 180 -7.80 14.42 1.44
C ARG A 180 -7.18 14.89 2.76
N HIS A 181 -7.88 14.64 3.87
CA HIS A 181 -7.39 14.96 5.21
C HIS A 181 -6.07 14.24 5.56
N ALA A 182 -5.96 12.95 5.22
CA ALA A 182 -4.72 12.21 5.41
C ALA A 182 -3.57 12.76 4.56
N GLN A 183 -3.86 13.24 3.35
CA GLN A 183 -2.89 13.92 2.51
C GLN A 183 -2.44 15.27 3.11
N GLU A 184 -3.37 16.06 3.64
CA GLU A 184 -3.08 17.31 4.35
C GLU A 184 -2.21 17.04 5.61
N LEU A 185 -2.51 15.98 6.36
CA LEU A 185 -1.65 15.52 7.45
C LEU A 185 -0.24 15.16 6.96
N ARG A 186 -0.07 14.40 5.87
CA ARG A 186 1.26 14.11 5.31
C ARG A 186 2.01 15.35 4.85
N GLN A 187 1.32 16.38 4.36
CA GLN A 187 1.95 17.65 3.98
C GLN A 187 2.45 18.46 5.18
N ALA A 188 1.81 18.32 6.34
CA ALA A 188 2.19 18.99 7.58
C ALA A 188 2.97 18.07 8.55
N SER A 189 3.63 17.03 8.03
CA SER A 189 4.23 15.96 8.84
C SER A 189 5.54 16.37 9.53
N PRO A 190 5.67 16.15 10.84
CA PRO A 190 6.94 16.34 11.57
C PRO A 190 7.94 15.21 11.29
N LEU A 191 7.53 14.15 10.57
CA LEU A 191 8.37 12.98 10.31
C LEU A 191 9.26 13.12 9.08
N THR A 192 9.17 14.24 8.37
CA THR A 192 9.92 14.52 7.15
C THR A 192 11.45 14.29 7.30
N PRO A 193 12.13 14.74 8.37
CA PRO A 193 13.57 14.54 8.52
C PRO A 193 13.96 13.16 9.06
N VAL A 194 12.99 12.36 9.52
CA VAL A 194 13.27 11.15 10.31
C VAL A 194 13.83 10.00 9.46
N LEU A 195 13.46 9.95 8.19
CA LEU A 195 13.91 8.88 7.29
C LEU A 195 15.34 9.16 6.78
N PRO A 196 16.30 8.22 6.96
CA PRO A 196 17.66 8.37 6.43
C PRO A 196 17.71 8.61 4.92
N THR A 197 18.67 9.40 4.47
CA THR A 197 18.80 9.77 3.04
C THR A 197 18.92 8.56 2.13
N ALA A 198 19.68 7.54 2.51
CA ALA A 198 19.84 6.31 1.72
C ALA A 198 18.49 5.60 1.49
N GLU A 199 17.68 5.48 2.54
CA GLU A 199 16.38 4.81 2.49
C GLU A 199 15.38 5.61 1.63
N ARG A 200 15.35 6.94 1.82
CA ARG A 200 14.56 7.86 0.99
C ARG A 200 14.93 7.71 -0.49
N MET A 201 16.22 7.70 -0.81
CA MET A 201 16.70 7.57 -2.20
C MET A 201 16.34 6.21 -2.81
N ARG A 202 16.39 5.12 -2.03
CA ARG A 202 15.93 3.80 -2.48
C ARG A 202 14.46 3.81 -2.87
N ILE A 203 13.59 4.35 -2.02
CA ILE A 203 12.13 4.45 -2.28
C ILE A 203 11.86 5.29 -3.53
N LEU A 204 12.52 6.44 -3.67
CA LEU A 204 12.37 7.31 -4.84
C LEU A 204 12.81 6.62 -6.13
N ALA A 205 13.89 5.84 -6.08
CA ALA A 205 14.35 5.05 -7.21
C ALA A 205 13.34 3.96 -7.60
N GLU A 206 12.78 3.24 -6.62
CA GLU A 206 11.71 2.25 -6.85
C GLU A 206 10.45 2.87 -7.48
N ILE A 207 10.00 4.03 -6.98
CA ILE A 207 8.86 4.76 -7.56
C ILE A 207 9.16 5.20 -8.99
N SER A 208 10.38 5.68 -9.25
CA SER A 208 10.81 6.05 -10.61
C SER A 208 10.77 4.87 -11.57
N LYS A 209 11.20 3.67 -11.13
CA LYS A 209 11.06 2.43 -11.91
C LYS A 209 9.59 2.07 -12.15
N LEU A 210 8.76 2.14 -11.11
CA LEU A 210 7.32 1.84 -11.21
C LEU A 210 6.60 2.80 -12.18
N LYS A 211 6.97 4.09 -12.21
CA LYS A 211 6.46 5.06 -13.18
C LYS A 211 6.79 4.68 -14.62
N LYS A 212 7.94 4.06 -14.87
CA LYS A 212 8.35 3.57 -16.19
C LYS A 212 7.66 2.25 -16.58
N GLY A 213 6.91 1.64 -15.66
CA GLY A 213 6.31 0.33 -15.82
C GLY A 213 7.27 -0.78 -15.40
N ILE A 214 6.79 -1.68 -14.54
CA ILE A 214 7.50 -2.90 -14.16
C ILE A 214 6.77 -4.08 -14.79
N VAL A 215 7.47 -4.84 -15.62
CA VAL A 215 6.95 -6.08 -16.22
C VAL A 215 7.15 -7.22 -15.23
N LEU A 216 6.07 -7.91 -14.89
CA LEU A 216 6.04 -9.12 -14.08
C LEU A 216 5.76 -10.33 -14.98
N GLY A 217 6.62 -11.35 -14.92
CA GLY A 217 6.49 -12.61 -15.66
C GLY A 217 7.84 -13.29 -15.90
N LYS A 218 7.86 -14.62 -16.08
CA LYS A 218 9.07 -15.34 -16.52
C LYS A 218 9.32 -15.03 -17.99
N GLY A 219 10.27 -14.14 -18.27
CA GLY A 219 10.70 -13.83 -19.64
C GLY A 219 11.36 -12.46 -19.84
N ALA A 220 12.13 -11.94 -18.87
CA ALA A 220 13.04 -10.84 -19.18
C ALA A 220 14.13 -11.39 -20.12
N PRO A 221 14.34 -10.83 -21.33
CA PRO A 221 15.49 -11.20 -22.13
C PRO A 221 16.75 -10.77 -21.37
N SER A 222 17.66 -11.72 -21.19
CA SER A 222 19.03 -11.50 -20.75
C SER A 222 19.74 -10.47 -21.61
#